data_AF-X1CWT6-F1
#
_entry.id   AF-X1CWT6-F1
#
_cell.length_a   1.000
_cell.length_b   1.000
_cell.length_c   1.000
_cell.angle_alpha   90.00
_cell.angle_beta   90.00
_cell.angle_gamma   90.00
#
_symmetry.space_group_name_H-M   'P 1'
#
loop_
_entity.id
_entity.type
_entity.pdbx_description
1 polymer ?
#
loop_
_entity_poly.entity_id
_entity_poly.type
_entity_poly.pdbx_seq_one_letter_code
_entity_poly.pdbx_strand_id
1 'polypeptide(L)' 'MEDINMPKARVKKVIDGDTIVIMNNTRIRIANLHAPELSERGGKAATQRLSKLVRGKQIGISNVLFRSYGRSVRR' A
#
# COMPACT_ATOMS: atom_id res chain seq x y z
N MET A 1 -24.15 7.09 2.34
CA MET A 1 -23.19 5.98 2.17
C MET A 1 -22.05 6.28 3.11
N GLU A 2 -21.85 5.44 4.13
CA GLU A 2 -21.12 5.78 5.35
C GLU A 2 -19.68 6.26 5.12
N ASP A 3 -19.46 7.57 5.20
CA ASP A 3 -18.19 8.17 5.59
C ASP A 3 -17.94 7.93 7.09
N ILE A 4 -17.88 6.67 7.51
CA ILE A 4 -17.35 6.31 8.84
C ILE A 4 -15.86 6.62 8.78
N ASN A 5 -15.48 7.78 9.29
CA ASN A 5 -14.14 8.24 9.67
C ASN A 5 -12.99 7.29 9.27
N MET A 6 -12.72 7.16 7.96
CA MET A 6 -11.69 6.26 7.48
C MET A 6 -10.35 6.86 7.89
N PRO A 7 -9.53 6.16 8.71
CA PRO A 7 -8.26 6.71 9.14
C PRO A 7 -7.43 7.09 7.92
N LYS A 8 -6.70 8.19 8.02
CA LYS A 8 -5.84 8.68 6.94
C LYS A 8 -4.38 8.44 7.28
N ALA A 9 -3.58 8.09 6.28
CA ALA A 9 -2.15 7.90 6.44
C ALA A 9 -1.38 8.50 5.27
N ARG A 10 -0.20 9.05 5.55
CA ARG A 10 0.71 9.57 4.53
C ARG A 10 1.69 8.48 4.07
N VAL A 11 1.82 8.30 2.77
CA VAL A 11 2.72 7.31 2.17
C VAL A 11 4.16 7.82 2.19
N LYS A 12 5.03 7.08 2.88
CA LYS A 12 6.47 7.34 2.96
C LYS A 12 7.22 6.80 1.75
N LYS A 13 6.97 5.54 1.37
CA LYS A 13 7.58 4.89 0.19
C LYS A 13 6.73 3.73 -0.33
N VAL A 14 7.03 3.29 -1.55
CA VAL A 14 6.47 2.09 -2.18
C VAL A 14 7.56 1.02 -2.24
N ILE A 15 7.22 -0.24 -1.91
CA ILE A 15 8.15 -1.38 -1.96
C ILE A 15 8.06 -2.06 -3.33
N ASP A 16 6.85 -2.43 -3.74
CA ASP A 16 6.52 -3.12 -4.98
C ASP A 16 5.15 -2.64 -5.49
N GLY A 17 4.58 -3.29 -6.51
CA GLY A 17 3.33 -2.86 -7.14
C GLY A 17 2.07 -2.98 -6.28
N ASP A 18 2.14 -3.55 -5.07
CA ASP A 18 0.99 -3.67 -4.17
C ASP A 18 1.29 -3.41 -2.68
N THR A 19 2.55 -3.10 -2.34
CA THR A 19 2.99 -2.88 -0.97
C THR A 19 3.56 -1.48 -0.75
N ILE A 20 3.03 -0.77 0.25
CA ILE A 20 3.47 0.58 0.65
C ILE A 20 3.97 0.62 2.10
N VAL A 21 4.70 1.68 2.42
CA VAL A 21 5.09 2.04 3.79
C VAL A 21 4.55 3.41 4.12
N ILE A 22 3.85 3.55 5.23
CA ILE A 22 3.35 4.83 5.74
C ILE A 22 4.34 5.45 6.75
N MET A 23 4.11 6.71 7.15
CA MET A 23 5.07 7.49 7.96
C MET A 23 5.52 6.82 9.27
N ASN A 24 4.64 6.06 9.94
CA ASN A 24 4.98 5.31 11.16
C ASN A 24 5.72 3.98 10.89
N ASN A 25 6.30 3.81 9.69
CA ASN A 25 6.97 2.60 9.21
C ASN A 25 6.08 1.34 9.08
N THR A 26 4.76 1.45 9.24
CA THR A 26 3.86 0.32 8.98
C THR A 26 3.87 -0.04 7.50
N ARG A 27 4.03 -1.33 7.21
CA ARG A 27 3.90 -1.91 5.87
C ARG A 27 2.44 -2.30 5.62
N ILE A 28 1.88 -1.85 4.50
CA ILE A 28 0.52 -2.14 4.08
C ILE A 28 0.56 -2.83 2.72
N ARG A 29 -0.04 -4.02 2.61
CA ARG A 29 -0.32 -4.67 1.32
C ARG A 29 -1.77 -4.41 0.93
N ILE A 30 -1.98 -4.01 -0.32
CA ILE A 30 -3.30 -3.72 -0.87
C ILE A 30 -4.02 -5.05 -1.08
N ALA A 31 -5.16 -5.22 -0.43
CA ALA A 31 -5.96 -6.42 -0.52
C ALA A 31 -6.48 -6.62 -1.95
N ASN A 32 -6.50 -7.88 -2.40
CA ASN A 32 -6.97 -8.27 -3.74
C ASN A 32 -6.20 -7.64 -4.92
N LEU A 33 -5.05 -7.01 -4.68
CA LEU A 33 -4.12 -6.59 -5.70
C LEU A 33 -2.91 -7.52 -5.67
N HIS A 34 -2.62 -8.16 -6.80
CA HIS A 34 -1.44 -8.99 -6.96
C HIS A 34 -0.56 -8.38 -8.04
N ALA A 35 0.55 -7.76 -7.62
CA ALA A 35 1.53 -7.20 -8.52
C ALA A 35 2.83 -8.02 -8.46
N PRO A 36 3.62 -8.05 -9.56
CA PRO A 36 4.93 -8.66 -9.53
C PRO A 36 5.82 -8.01 -8.47
N GLU A 37 6.60 -8.83 -7.78
CA GLU A 37 7.63 -8.35 -6.87
C GLU A 37 8.70 -7.55 -7.64
N LEU A 38 9.47 -6.70 -6.96
CA LEU A 38 10.39 -5.75 -7.62
C LEU A 38 11.38 -6.43 -8.60
N SER A 39 11.83 -7.64 -8.28
CA SER A 39 12.78 -8.44 -9.07
C SER A 39 12.13 -9.20 -10.23
N GLU A 40 10.80 -9.32 -10.25
CA GLU A 40 10.08 -10.06 -11.28
C GLU A 40 9.84 -9.23 -12.54
N ARG A 41 9.50 -9.90 -13.63
CA ARG A 41 9.18 -9.24 -14.89
C ARG A 41 7.99 -8.29 -14.69
N GLY A 42 8.20 -7.00 -14.97
CA GLY A 42 7.18 -5.96 -14.78
C GLY A 42 7.15 -5.33 -13.39
N GLY A 43 7.88 -5.87 -12.40
CA GLY A 43 7.92 -5.36 -11.02
C GLY A 43 8.32 -3.89 -10.95
N LYS A 44 9.44 -3.52 -11.59
CA LYS A 44 9.90 -2.12 -11.67
C LYS A 44 8.83 -1.17 -12.23
N ALA A 45 8.11 -1.59 -13.27
CA ALA A 45 7.07 -0.76 -13.89
C ALA A 45 5.86 -0.60 -12.96
N ALA A 46 5.43 -1.69 -12.32
CA ALA A 46 4.33 -1.66 -11.34
C ALA A 46 4.68 -0.77 -10.12
N THR A 47 5.87 -0.92 -9.56
CA THR A 47 6.38 -0.07 -8.47
C THR A 47 6.41 1.40 -8.86
N GLN A 48 6.91 1.74 -10.05
CA GLN A 48 6.94 3.12 -10.53
C GLN A 48 5.54 3.70 -10.70
N ARG A 49 4.61 2.92 -11.27
CA ARG A 49 3.20 3.34 -11.44
C ARG A 49 2.56 3.63 -10.09
N LEU A 50 2.66 2.71 -9.12
CA LEU A 50 2.11 2.93 -7.78
C LEU A 50 2.79 4.11 -7.08
N SER A 51 4.12 4.24 -7.18
CA SER A 51 4.85 5.36 -6.59
C SER A 51 4.36 6.72 -7.11
N LYS A 52 4.14 6.86 -8.42
CA LYS A 52 3.58 8.11 -9.00
C LYS A 52 2.18 8.42 -8.47
N LEU A 53 1.39 7.39 -8.21
CA LEU A 53 0.01 7.55 -7.74
C LEU A 53 -0.06 7.99 -6.28
N VAL A 54 0.76 7.42 -5.38
CA VAL A 54 0.53 7.55 -3.94
C VAL A 54 1.68 8.11 -3.12
N ARG A 55 2.94 8.12 -3.62
CA ARG A 55 4.09 8.54 -2.81
C ARG A 55 3.93 9.99 -2.32
N GLY A 56 4.11 10.20 -1.02
CA GLY A 56 3.99 11.51 -0.39
C GLY A 56 2.55 11.99 -0.18
N LYS A 57 1.54 11.30 -0.75
CA LYS A 57 0.13 11.65 -0.62
C LYS A 57 -0.49 11.06 0.65
N GLN A 58 -1.62 11.65 1.05
CA GLN A 58 -2.48 11.13 2.10
C GLN A 58 -3.54 10.22 1.48
N ILE A 59 -3.68 9.01 2.01
CA ILE A 59 -4.65 8.00 1.57
C ILE A 59 -5.58 7.64 2.72
N GLY A 60 -6.81 7.26 2.40
CA GLY A 60 -7.66 6.52 3.33
C GLY A 60 -7.11 5.11 3.51
N ILE A 61 -7.19 4.58 4.72
CA ILE A 61 -6.82 3.19 5.03
C ILE A 61 -7.99 2.49 5.70
N SER A 62 -8.42 1.36 5.16
CA SER A 62 -9.44 0.54 5.82
C SER A 62 -8.94 -0.03 7.15
N ASN A 63 -9.85 -0.63 7.92
CA ASN A 63 -9.49 -1.54 9.00
C ASN A 63 -8.57 -2.66 8.50
N VAL A 64 -7.74 -3.20 9.40
CA VAL A 64 -6.87 -4.34 9.09
C VAL A 64 -7.73 -5.56 8.79
N LEU A 65 -7.57 -6.13 7.60
CA LEU A 65 -8.25 -7.37 7.22
C LEU A 65 -7.46 -8.60 7.67
N PHE A 66 -6.13 -8.56 7.53
CA PHE A 66 -5.24 -9.65 7.92
C PHE A 66 -3.85 -9.13 8.27
N ARG A 67 -3.08 -9.89 9.06
CA ARG A 67 -1.65 -9.63 9.33
C ARG A 67 -0.82 -10.83 8.89
N SER A 68 0.22 -10.58 8.12
CA SER A 68 1.12 -11.63 7.65
C SER A 68 2.51 -11.07 7.37
N TYR A 69 3.56 -11.82 7.73
CA TYR A 69 4.96 -11.47 7.43
C TYR A 69 5.35 -10.02 7.76
N GLY A 70 4.86 -9.48 8.89
CA GLY A 70 5.11 -8.10 9.33
C GLY A 70 4.39 -7.01 8.52
N ARG A 71 3.36 -7.38 7.75
CA ARG A 71 2.52 -6.47 6.94
C ARG A 71 1.07 -6.52 7.45
N SER A 72 0.37 -5.40 7.31
CA SER A 72 -1.10 -5.38 7.42
C SER A 72 -1.73 -5.39 6.03
N VAL A 73 -2.76 -6.20 5.81
CA VAL A 73 -3.53 -6.25 4.56
C VAL A 73 -4.76 -5.39 4.72
N ARG A 74 -4.97 -4.43 3.81
CA ARG A 74 -6.02 -3.40 3.88
C ARG A 74 -6.54 -3.07 2.47
N ARG A 75 -7.75 -2.50 2.39
CA ARG A 75 -8.33 -1.91 1.17
C ARG A 75 -8.08 -0.40 1.13
#